data_AF-A0A0F2Q0T6-F1
#
_entry.id   AF-A0A0F2Q0T6-F1
#
_cell.length_a   1.000
_cell.length_b   1.000
_cell.length_c   1.000
_cell.angle_alpha   90.00
_cell.angle_beta   90.00
_cell.angle_gamma   90.00
#
_symmetry.space_group_name_H-M   'P 1'
#
loop_
_entity.id
_entity.type
_entity.pdbx_description
1 polymer ?
#
loop_
_entity_poly.entity_id
_entity_poly.type
_entity_poly.pdbx_seq_one_letter_code
_entity_poly.pdbx_strand_id
1 'polypeptide(L)'
;MEQDDNKKVFEAVCRLWKKFNGQACCIGRITTETKLHEGQCRSIIEELVSKGVITRVRTVDMNNHRRYCYKPIECGCEEITEILSKI
;
A
#
# COMPACT_ATOMS: atom_id res chain seq x y z
N MET A 1 -12.61 -9.50 -10.57
CA MET A 1 -12.50 -8.03 -10.42
C MET A 1 -11.74 -7.67 -9.15
N GLU A 2 -12.08 -8.22 -7.98
CA GLU A 2 -11.45 -7.84 -6.68
C GLU A 2 -9.95 -8.17 -6.55
N GLN A 3 -9.50 -9.34 -7.04
CA GLN A 3 -8.07 -9.71 -7.00
C GLN A 3 -7.17 -8.77 -7.83
N ASP A 4 -7.71 -8.16 -8.90
CA ASP A 4 -6.96 -7.27 -9.78
C ASP A 4 -6.68 -5.92 -9.08
N ASP A 5 -7.68 -5.40 -8.35
CA ASP A 5 -7.52 -4.18 -7.57
C ASP A 5 -6.57 -4.37 -6.38
N ASN A 6 -6.62 -5.54 -5.71
CA ASN A 6 -5.68 -5.87 -4.63
C ASN A 6 -4.23 -5.87 -5.11
N LYS A 7 -3.97 -6.53 -6.25
CA LYS A 7 -2.66 -6.52 -6.88
C LYS A 7 -2.22 -5.12 -7.27
N LYS A 8 -3.11 -4.34 -7.89
CA LYS A 8 -2.84 -2.97 -8.31
C LYS A 8 -2.46 -2.05 -7.15
N VAL A 9 -3.17 -2.13 -6.02
CA VAL A 9 -2.86 -1.36 -4.81
C VAL A 9 -1.52 -1.78 -4.23
N PHE A 10 -1.25 -3.08 -4.15
CA PHE A 10 0.02 -3.59 -3.67
C PHE A 10 1.20 -3.13 -4.53
N GLU A 11 1.10 -3.29 -5.85
CA GLU A 11 2.11 -2.84 -6.81
C GLU A 11 2.35 -1.33 -6.73
N ALA A 12 1.30 -0.54 -6.56
CA ALA A 12 1.42 0.90 -6.35
C ALA A 12 2.21 1.22 -5.08
N VAL A 13 1.94 0.54 -3.97
CA VAL A 13 2.69 0.71 -2.73
C VAL A 13 4.17 0.35 -2.92
N CYS A 14 4.47 -0.78 -3.55
CA CYS A 14 5.84 -1.18 -3.88
C CYS A 14 6.55 -0.18 -4.80
N ARG A 15 5.89 0.27 -5.87
CA ARG A 15 6.44 1.22 -6.83
C ARG A 15 6.73 2.56 -6.17
N LEU A 16 5.80 3.10 -5.39
CA LEU A 16 5.99 4.36 -4.68
C LEU A 16 7.11 4.24 -3.64
N TRP A 17 7.16 3.14 -2.88
CA TRP A 17 8.23 2.88 -1.92
C TRP A 17 9.62 2.89 -2.57
N LYS A 18 9.79 2.20 -3.71
CA LYS A 18 11.04 2.22 -4.50
C LYS A 18 11.35 3.63 -5.05
N LYS A 19 10.34 4.31 -5.60
CA LYS A 19 10.46 5.67 -6.16
C LYS A 19 10.91 6.70 -5.12
N PHE A 20 10.54 6.51 -3.85
CA PHE A 20 10.87 7.41 -2.74
C PHE A 20 11.92 6.81 -1.79
N ASN A 21 12.87 6.02 -2.31
CA ASN A 21 14.03 5.51 -1.57
C ASN A 21 13.68 4.87 -0.22
N GLY A 22 12.62 4.08 -0.18
CA GLY A 22 12.21 3.33 1.01
C GLY A 22 11.23 4.05 1.93
N GLN A 23 10.76 5.26 1.59
CA GLN A 23 9.81 6.00 2.41
C GLN A 23 8.38 5.45 2.31
N ALA A 24 7.67 5.41 3.44
CA ALA A 24 6.27 4.99 3.50
C ALA A 24 5.35 6.00 2.80
N CYS A 25 4.35 5.50 2.08
CA CYS A 25 3.50 6.28 1.18
C CYS A 25 2.08 6.39 1.73
N CYS A 26 1.55 7.61 1.82
CA CYS A 26 0.24 7.85 2.39
C CYS A 26 -0.89 7.59 1.38
N ILE A 27 -2.11 7.35 1.87
CA ILE A 27 -3.24 6.90 1.05
C ILE A 27 -3.50 7.76 -0.18
N GLY A 28 -3.39 9.10 -0.07
CA GLY A 28 -3.60 10.01 -1.20
C GLY A 28 -2.63 9.82 -2.36
N ARG A 29 -1.39 9.36 -2.11
CA ARG A 29 -0.45 9.03 -3.19
C ARG A 29 -0.81 7.70 -3.85
N ILE A 30 -1.27 6.74 -3.06
CA ILE A 30 -1.68 5.43 -3.55
C ILE A 30 -2.92 5.56 -4.43
N THR A 31 -3.93 6.33 -4.00
CA THR A 31 -5.15 6.57 -4.80
C THR A 31 -4.85 7.28 -6.11
N THR A 32 -3.90 8.22 -6.11
CA THR A 32 -3.43 8.90 -7.33
C THR A 32 -2.77 7.93 -8.31
N GLU A 33 -1.93 7.01 -7.81
CA GLU A 33 -1.24 6.01 -8.63
C GLU A 33 -2.20 4.95 -9.19
N THR A 34 -3.14 4.47 -8.37
CA THR A 34 -4.07 3.40 -8.76
C THR A 34 -5.31 3.90 -9.51
N LYS A 35 -5.64 5.20 -9.38
CA LYS A 35 -6.89 5.82 -9.83
C LYS A 35 -8.14 5.19 -9.20
N LEU A 36 -8.00 4.55 -8.04
CA LEU A 36 -9.11 3.99 -7.27
C LEU A 36 -9.64 5.02 -6.27
N HIS A 37 -10.90 4.86 -5.88
CA HIS A 37 -11.50 5.70 -4.85
C HIS A 37 -10.84 5.46 -3.49
N GLU A 38 -10.71 6.50 -2.66
CA GLU A 38 -10.01 6.39 -1.37
C GLU A 38 -10.59 5.32 -0.46
N GLY A 39 -11.93 5.21 -0.40
CA GLY A 39 -12.60 4.17 0.39
C GLY A 39 -12.21 2.75 -0.03
N GLN A 40 -12.10 2.50 -1.34
CA GLN A 40 -11.69 1.20 -1.88
C GLN A 40 -10.22 0.93 -1.57
N CYS A 41 -9.33 1.89 -1.85
CA CYS A 41 -7.92 1.78 -1.48
C CYS A 41 -7.75 1.51 0.01
N ARG A 42 -8.52 2.17 0.87
CA ARG A 42 -8.46 1.97 2.32
C ARG A 42 -8.81 0.54 2.68
N SER A 43 -9.95 0.02 2.22
CA SER A 43 -10.36 -1.36 2.50
C SER A 43 -9.29 -2.38 2.06
N ILE A 44 -8.75 -2.21 0.84
CA ILE A 44 -7.72 -3.09 0.29
C ILE A 44 -6.43 -3.00 1.11
N ILE A 45 -5.96 -1.79 1.45
CA ILE A 45 -4.77 -1.60 2.27
C ILE A 45 -4.94 -2.26 3.64
N GLU A 46 -6.11 -2.13 4.27
CA GLU A 46 -6.38 -2.75 5.56
C GLU A 46 -6.33 -4.29 5.48
N GLU A 47 -6.83 -4.87 4.39
CA GLU A 47 -6.70 -6.30 4.09
C GLU A 47 -5.23 -6.72 3.87
N LEU A 48 -4.48 -5.95 3.08
CA LEU A 48 -3.05 -6.21 2.85
C LEU A 48 -2.21 -6.06 4.13
N VAL A 49 -2.62 -5.17 5.04
CA VAL A 49 -2.00 -5.06 6.37
C VAL A 49 -2.34 -6.26 7.24
N SER A 50 -3.59 -6.73 7.27
CA SER A 50 -3.97 -7.90 8.08
C SER A 50 -3.29 -9.19 7.62
N LYS A 51 -3.00 -9.29 6.32
CA LYS A 51 -2.20 -10.36 5.71
C LYS A 51 -0.69 -10.22 5.92
N GLY A 52 -0.23 -9.12 6.51
CA GLY A 52 1.19 -8.90 6.81
C GLY A 52 2.05 -8.64 5.57
N VAL A 53 1.49 -8.16 4.46
CA VAL A 53 2.28 -7.84 3.25
C VAL A 53 2.63 -6.35 3.17
N ILE A 54 1.84 -5.51 3.84
CA ILE A 54 2.06 -4.07 4.00
C ILE A 54 2.10 -3.74 5.48
N THR A 55 2.96 -2.81 5.88
CA THR A 55 3.03 -2.27 7.23
C THR A 55 2.49 -0.84 7.30
N ARG A 56 1.73 -0.53 8.35
CA ARG A 56 1.31 0.84 8.69
C ARG A 56 2.42 1.57 9.44
N VAL A 57 2.70 2.78 8.99
CA VAL A 57 3.62 3.72 9.63
C VAL A 57 2.83 4.95 10.04
N ARG A 58 2.84 5.27 11.34
CA ARG A 58 2.30 6.54 11.83
C ARG A 58 3.25 7.66 11.45
N THR A 59 2.73 8.66 10.76
CA THR A 59 3.47 9.89 10.44
C THR A 59 2.66 11.09 10.89
N VAL A 60 3.34 12.23 10.96
CA VAL A 60 2.74 13.53 11.26
C VAL A 60 2.98 14.39 10.03
N ASP A 61 1.94 15.09 9.56
CA ASP A 61 2.09 16.06 8.47
C ASP A 61 2.60 17.42 8.98
N MET A 62 2.79 18.38 8.06
CA MET A 62 3.28 19.72 8.41
C MET A 62 2.30 20.52 9.28
N ASN A 63 1.03 20.10 9.35
CA ASN A 63 -0.03 20.72 10.16
C ASN A 63 -0.22 19.99 11.50
N ASN A 64 0.71 19.12 11.88
CA ASN A 64 0.66 18.31 13.09
C ASN A 64 -0.51 17.29 13.13
N HIS A 65 -1.10 16.97 11.98
CA HIS A 65 -2.12 15.94 11.89
C HIS A 65 -1.48 14.56 11.80
N ARG A 66 -1.96 13.65 12.64
CA ARG A 66 -1.56 12.24 12.62
C ARG A 66 -2.20 11.56 11.41
N ARG A 67 -1.38 10.89 10.60
CA ARG A 67 -1.84 10.10 9.45
C ARG A 67 -1.11 8.78 9.36
N TYR A 68 -1.74 7.82 8.68
CA TYR A 68 -1.11 6.55 8.34
C TYR A 68 -0.53 6.60 6.92
N CYS A 69 0.70 6.12 6.80
CA CYS A 69 1.35 5.87 5.52
C CYS A 69 1.82 4.41 5.51
N TYR A 70 2.04 3.87 4.33
CA TYR A 70 2.09 2.43 4.11
C TYR A 70 3.36 2.10 3.34
N LYS A 71 4.03 1.03 3.75
CA LYS A 71 5.19 0.49 3.03
C LYS A 71 5.04 -1.03 2.92
N PRO A 72 5.56 -1.65 1.86
CA PRO A 72 5.64 -3.10 1.79
C PRO A 72 6.56 -3.61 2.91
N ILE A 73 6.35 -4.85 3.34
CA ILE A 73 7.42 -5.58 4.05
C ILE A 73 8.53 -5.89 3.04
N GLU A 74 9.81 -5.82 3.41
CA GLU A 74 10.95 -5.88 2.47
C GLU A 74 10.91 -7.08 1.50
N CYS A 75 10.39 -8.23 1.94
CA CYS A 75 10.18 -9.42 1.10
C CYS A 75 8.98 -9.33 0.13
N GLY A 76 7.98 -8.49 0.44
CA GLY A 76 6.70 -8.47 -0.28
C GLY A 76 6.79 -7.96 -1.72
N CYS A 77 7.75 -7.10 -2.06
CA CYS A 77 7.84 -6.55 -3.42
C CYS A 77 8.55 -7.46 -4.43
N GLU A 78 9.23 -8.52 -3.97
CA GLU A 78 9.90 -9.50 -4.83
C GLU A 78 9.07 -10.79 -4.96
N GLU A 79 8.27 -11.13 -3.95
CA GLU A 79 7.43 -12.35 -3.89
C GLU A 79 5.96 -12.15 -4.33
N ILE A 80 5.68 -11.15 -5.19
CA ILE A 80 4.31 -10.82 -5.66
C ILE A 80 3.59 -12.04 -6.25
N THR A 81 4.32 -12.96 -6.86
CA THR A 81 3.76 -14.09 -7.59
C THR A 81 3.26 -15.21 -6.68
N GLU A 82 3.86 -15.45 -5.50
CA GLU A 82 3.48 -16.55 -4.59
C GLU A 82 2.44 -16.14 -3.53
N ILE A 83 2.46 -14.87 -3.10
CA ILE A 83 1.55 -14.39 -2.05
C ILE A 83 0.16 -14.13 -2.62
N LEU A 84 0.06 -13.62 -3.85
CA LEU A 84 -1.23 -13.33 -4.50
C LEU A 84 -1.91 -14.59 -5.07
N SER A 85 -1.17 -15.67 -5.34
CA SER A 85 -1.73 -16.92 -5.87
C SER A 85 -2.34 -17.84 -4.81
N LYS A 86 -2.24 -17.48 -3.52
CA LYS A 86 -2.94 -18.12 -2.40
C LYS A 86 -4.18 -17.33 -1.95
N ILE A 87 -4.54 -16.25 -2.67
CA ILE A 87 -5.72 -15.39 -2.47
C ILE A 87 -6.65 -15.61 -3.67
#